data_AF-A0A2R7JD94-F1
#
_entry.id   AF-A0A2R7JD94-F1
#
_cell.length_a   1.000
_cell.length_b   1.000
_cell.length_c   1.000
_cell.angle_alpha   90.00
_cell.angle_beta   90.00
_cell.angle_gamma   90.00
#
_symmetry.space_group_name_H-M   'P 1'
#
loop_
_entity.id
_entity.type
_entity.pdbx_description
1 polymer ?
#
loop_
_entity_poly.entity_id
_entity_poly.type
_entity_poly.pdbx_seq_one_letter_code
_entity_poly.pdbx_strand_id
1 'polypeptide(L)' 'MTPAACAFAQLTAAIEDLHSIAVNGQAPDLAADEGWALLASLRDGVQRLSRLMVDAASALT' A
#
# COMPACT_ATOMS: atom_id res chain seq x y z
N MET A 1 -7.39 5.25 -20.99
CA MET A 1 -6.99 5.92 -19.74
C MET A 1 -5.65 6.59 -19.97
N THR A 2 -5.41 7.82 -19.50
CA THR A 2 -4.09 8.47 -19.68
C THR A 2 -3.03 7.84 -18.76
N PRO A 3 -1.73 7.96 -19.05
CA PRO A 3 -0.67 7.49 -18.15
C PRO A 3 -0.80 8.05 -16.74
N ALA A 4 -1.11 9.34 -16.62
CA ALA A 4 -1.36 9.99 -15.33
C ALA A 4 -2.55 9.38 -14.58
N ALA A 5 -3.68 9.14 -15.27
CA ALA A 5 -4.83 8.49 -14.64
C ALA A 5 -4.54 7.05 -14.19
N CYS A 6 -3.67 6.33 -14.92
CA CYS A 6 -3.18 5.01 -14.52
C CYS A 6 -2.31 5.07 -13.26
N ALA A 7 -1.36 5.99 -13.20
CA ALA A 7 -0.50 6.17 -12.04
C ALA A 7 -1.31 6.54 -10.79
N PHE A 8 -2.27 7.48 -10.92
CA PHE A 8 -3.16 7.83 -9.81
C PHE A 8 -3.97 6.63 -9.31
N ALA A 9 -4.58 5.85 -10.22
CA ALA A 9 -5.35 4.68 -9.83
C ALA A 9 -4.50 3.64 -9.06
N GLN A 10 -3.26 3.40 -9.51
CA GLN A 10 -2.35 2.45 -8.85
C GLN A 10 -1.89 2.95 -7.47
N LEU A 11 -1.56 4.24 -7.34
CA LEU A 11 -1.17 4.85 -6.07
C LEU A 11 -2.33 4.83 -5.06
N THR A 12 -3.54 5.19 -5.50
CA THR A 12 -4.73 5.15 -4.65
C THR A 12 -4.99 3.74 -4.15
N ALA A 13 -4.97 2.73 -5.03
CA ALA A 13 -5.16 1.34 -4.63
C ALA A 13 -4.10 0.88 -3.61
N ALA A 14 -2.83 1.25 -3.79
CA ALA A 14 -1.78 0.90 -2.85
C ALA A 14 -1.95 1.58 -1.47
N ILE A 15 -2.46 2.81 -1.43
CA ILE A 15 -2.78 3.52 -0.19
C ILE A 15 -3.98 2.86 0.51
N GLU A 16 -5.01 2.47 -0.24
CA GLU A 16 -6.18 1.76 0.30
C GLU A 16 -5.80 0.40 0.89
N ASP A 17 -4.94 -0.38 0.19
CA ASP A 17 -4.40 -1.64 0.71
C ASP A 17 -3.67 -1.42 2.05
N LEU A 18 -2.78 -0.42 2.11
CA LEU A 18 -2.04 -0.07 3.32
C LEU A 18 -2.95 0.35 4.47
N HIS A 19 -3.97 1.15 4.17
CA HIS A 19 -4.96 1.57 5.15
C HIS A 19 -5.74 0.38 5.70
N SER A 20 -6.19 -0.54 4.83
CA SER A 20 -6.92 -1.75 5.24
C SER A 20 -6.08 -2.61 6.18
N ILE A 21 -4.80 -2.84 5.87
CA ILE A 21 -3.90 -3.62 6.73
C ILE A 21 -3.72 -2.93 8.08
N ALA A 22 -3.54 -1.60 8.10
CA ALA A 22 -3.40 -0.84 9.33
C ALA A 22 -4.66 -0.92 10.23
N VAL A 23 -5.85 -0.88 9.63
CA VAL A 23 -7.13 -1.05 10.35
C VAL A 23 -7.25 -2.46 10.92
N ASN A 24 -6.96 -3.50 10.13
CA ASN A 24 -6.99 -4.88 10.60
C ASN A 24 -5.99 -5.11 11.75
N GLY A 25 -4.83 -4.44 11.72
CA GLY A 25 -3.83 -4.48 12.78
C GLY A 25 -4.27 -3.86 14.12
N GLN A 26 -5.42 -3.19 14.16
CA GLN A 26 -6.00 -2.59 15.36
C GLN A 26 -7.16 -3.42 15.93
N ALA A 27 -7.44 -4.60 15.38
CA ALA A 27 -8.50 -5.46 15.88
C ALA A 27 -8.24 -5.85 17.36
N PRO A 28 -9.24 -5.72 18.24
CA PRO A 28 -9.06 -5.92 19.69
C PRO A 28 -8.75 -7.37 20.07
N ASP A 29 -9.10 -8.32 19.21
CA ASP A 29 -8.93 -9.75 19.34
C ASP A 29 -7.82 -10.30 18.43
N LEU A 30 -6.99 -9.43 17.85
CA LEU A 30 -5.91 -9.82 16.95
C LEU A 30 -4.90 -10.74 17.63
N ALA A 31 -4.70 -11.93 17.07
CA ALA A 31 -3.69 -12.85 17.55
C ALA A 31 -2.28 -12.34 17.25
N ALA A 32 -1.29 -12.72 18.06
CA ALA A 32 0.07 -12.19 17.93
C ALA A 32 0.73 -12.56 16.59
N ASP A 33 0.51 -13.78 16.10
CA ASP A 33 0.99 -14.29 14.82
C ASP A 33 0.33 -13.57 13.63
N GLU A 34 -0.98 -13.31 13.72
CA GLU A 34 -1.70 -12.47 12.74
C GLU A 34 -1.12 -11.04 12.71
N GLY A 35 -0.84 -10.47 13.88
CA GLY A 35 -0.20 -9.16 14.01
C GLY A 35 1.18 -9.09 13.33
N TRP A 36 2.02 -10.12 13.51
CA TRP A 36 3.31 -10.19 12.82
C TRP A 36 3.15 -10.31 11.29
N ALA A 37 2.17 -11.08 10.82
CA ALA A 37 1.87 -11.20 9.39
C ALA A 37 1.38 -9.87 8.79
N LEU A 38 0.55 -9.12 9.51
CA LEU A 38 0.08 -7.79 9.09
C LEU A 38 1.23 -6.77 9.06
N LEU A 39 2.14 -6.79 10.04
CA LEU A 39 3.34 -5.93 10.03
C LEU A 39 4.26 -6.22 8.83
N ALA A 40 4.46 -7.50 8.50
CA ALA A 40 5.20 -7.88 7.31
C ALA A 40 4.50 -7.38 6.03
N SER A 41 3.18 -7.53 5.95
CA SER A 41 2.37 -7.05 4.82
C SER A 41 2.42 -5.52 4.68
N LEU A 42 2.38 -4.77 5.80
CA LEU A 42 2.54 -3.31 5.81
C LEU A 42 3.89 -2.90 5.23
N ARG A 43 4.99 -3.54 5.66
CA ARG A 43 6.33 -3.26 5.14
C ARG A 43 6.39 -3.47 3.62
N ASP A 44 5.88 -4.60 3.15
CA ASP A 44 5.91 -4.96 1.74
C ASP A 44 5.02 -4.01 0.91
N GLY A 45 3.87 -3.60 1.46
CA GLY A 45 2.98 -2.58 0.89
C GLY A 45 3.65 -1.21 0.77
N VAL A 46 4.41 -0.76 1.78
CA VAL A 46 5.14 0.52 1.74
C VAL A 46 6.24 0.48 0.68
N GLN A 47 6.96 -0.63 0.55
CA GLN A 47 7.95 -0.81 -0.51
C GLN A 47 7.32 -0.82 -1.91
N ARG A 48 6.11 -1.37 -2.06
CA ARG A 48 5.34 -1.29 -3.30
C ARG A 48 4.92 0.14 -3.61
N LEU A 49 4.38 0.87 -2.62
CA LEU A 49 3.99 2.27 -2.78
C LEU A 49 5.19 3.14 -3.19
N SER A 50 6.35 2.95 -2.56
CA SER A 50 7.58 3.67 -2.90
C SER A 50 7.98 3.48 -4.37
N ARG A 51 7.90 2.25 -4.89
CA ARG A 51 8.17 1.96 -6.32
C ARG A 51 7.17 2.65 -7.23
N LEU A 52 5.87 2.56 -6.92
CA LEU A 52 4.82 3.22 -7.69
C LEU A 52 5.00 4.74 -7.75
N MET A 53 5.48 5.37 -6.66
CA MET A 53 5.76 6.80 -6.66
C MET A 53 6.93 7.17 -7.59
N VAL A 54 7.98 6.36 -7.64
CA VAL A 54 9.12 6.55 -8.57
C VAL A 54 8.68 6.38 -10.02
N ASP A 55 7.88 5.35 -10.30
CA ASP A 55 7.34 5.09 -11.64
C ASP A 55 6.42 6.23 -12.10
N ALA A 56 5.55 6.70 -11.20
CA ALA A 56 4.65 7.82 -11.46
C ALA A 56 5.41 9.12 -11.74
N ALA A 57 6.47 9.40 -10.98
CA ALA A 57 7.31 10.58 -11.20
C ALA A 57 8.03 10.52 -12.56
N SER A 58 8.53 9.35 -12.94
CA SER A 58 9.22 9.13 -14.23
C SER A 58 8.27 9.24 -15.43
N ALA A 59 6.96 8.99 -15.24
CA ALA A 59 5.94 9.12 -16.28
C ALA A 59 5.48 10.58 -16.51
N LEU A 60 5.87 11.51 -15.63
CA LEU A 60 5.53 12.94 -15.72
C LEU A 60 6.62 13.78 -16.40
N THR A 61 7.82 13.22 -16.59
CA THR A 61 8.96 13.81 -17.30
C THR A 61 9.04 13.33 -18.74
#